data_AF-A0A2G5U0V7-F1
#
_entry.id   AF-A0A2G5U0V7-F1
#
_cell.length_a   1.000
_cell.length_b   1.000
_cell.length_c   1.000
_cell.angle_alpha   90.00
_cell.angle_beta   90.00
_cell.angle_gamma   90.00
#
_symmetry.space_group_name_H-M   'P 1'
#
loop_
_entity.id
_entity.type
_entity.pdbx_description
1 polymer ?
#
loop_
_entity_poly.entity_id
_entity_poly.type
_entity_poly.pdbx_seq_one_letter_code
_entity_poly.pdbx_strand_id
1 'polypeptide(L)'
;MDFCGRPIEPSTSRSPTPDYRFRVYIPPGQSYDMTQWTKHDVFRWMTIFMPVTQHAETYIALKKLYLDGDVLCAIINDSVSHMTLGISEGDLELIVGHGKLVLKGPPPEVRLPPPPSMKQLLGISAPKKK
;
A
#
# COMPACT_ATOMS: atom_id res chain seq x y z
N MET A 1 -6.23 -16.70 -34.08
CA MET A 1 -5.42 -17.80 -34.66
C MET A 1 -4.05 -17.21 -34.94
N ASP A 2 -2.98 -17.82 -34.43
CA ASP A 2 -1.63 -17.39 -34.77
C ASP A 2 -1.19 -17.95 -36.13
N PHE A 3 -0.07 -17.46 -36.66
CA PHE A 3 0.47 -17.76 -37.99
C PHE A 3 0.73 -19.27 -38.28
N CYS A 4 0.56 -20.14 -37.28
CA CYS A 4 0.72 -21.60 -37.39
C CYS A 4 -0.58 -22.40 -37.13
N GLY A 5 -1.76 -21.75 -37.12
CA GLY A 5 -3.06 -22.45 -37.11
C GLY A 5 -3.40 -23.22 -35.82
N ARG A 6 -2.79 -22.90 -34.67
CA ARG A 6 -3.16 -23.50 -33.38
C ARG A 6 -4.29 -22.70 -32.69
N PRO A 7 -5.20 -23.36 -31.94
CA PRO A 7 -6.13 -22.67 -31.07
C PRO A 7 -5.36 -21.84 -30.04
N ILE A 8 -5.72 -20.56 -29.90
CA ILE A 8 -5.16 -19.71 -28.84
C ILE A 8 -5.83 -20.13 -27.55
N GLU A 9 -5.19 -21.03 -26.80
CA GLU A 9 -5.56 -21.35 -25.43
C GLU A 9 -5.45 -20.07 -24.59
N PRO A 10 -6.52 -19.58 -23.93
CA PRO A 10 -6.41 -18.47 -23.01
C PRO A 10 -5.56 -18.92 -21.82
N SER A 11 -4.30 -18.53 -21.83
CA SER A 11 -3.32 -18.81 -20.76
C SER A 11 -3.83 -18.27 -19.43
N THR A 12 -4.55 -19.12 -18.69
CA THR A 12 -4.99 -18.90 -17.32
C THR A 12 -3.88 -19.36 -16.39
N SER A 13 -2.77 -18.65 -16.43
CA SER A 13 -1.77 -18.69 -15.37
C SER A 13 -1.36 -17.26 -15.06
N ARG A 14 -2.32 -16.49 -14.53
CA ARG A 14 -1.97 -15.37 -13.68
C ARG A 14 -1.66 -16.00 -12.32
N SER A 15 -0.38 -16.30 -12.08
CA SER A 15 0.11 -16.20 -10.71
C SER A 15 -0.38 -14.85 -10.15
N PRO A 16 -0.83 -14.76 -8.89
CA PRO A 16 -1.18 -13.49 -8.32
C PRO A 16 0.13 -12.72 -8.14
N THR A 17 0.58 -12.02 -9.18
CA THR A 17 1.54 -10.95 -9.02
C THR A 17 0.91 -9.96 -8.05
N PRO A 18 1.54 -9.66 -6.89
CA PRO A 18 1.02 -8.68 -5.97
C PRO A 18 0.75 -7.39 -6.73
N ASP A 19 -0.47 -6.88 -6.69
CA ASP A 19 -0.79 -5.58 -7.26
C ASP A 19 -0.04 -4.53 -6.42
N TYR A 20 1.14 -4.11 -6.91
CA TYR A 20 2.03 -3.18 -6.20
C TYR A 20 1.45 -1.76 -6.07
N ARG A 21 0.23 -1.51 -6.57
CA ARG A 21 -0.45 -0.21 -6.51
C ARG A 21 -0.86 0.23 -5.11
N PHE A 22 -0.70 -0.62 -4.09
CA PHE A 22 -0.99 -0.28 -2.70
C PHE A 22 0.11 -0.71 -1.73
N ARG A 23 1.36 -0.34 -2.02
CA ARG A 23 2.41 -0.45 -0.99
C ARG A 23 2.13 0.61 0.08
N VAL A 24 1.80 0.14 1.29
CA VAL A 24 1.70 1.01 2.46
C VAL A 24 3.12 1.47 2.80
N TYR A 25 3.34 2.78 2.75
CA TYR A 25 4.61 3.37 3.19
C TYR A 25 4.46 3.82 4.64
N ILE A 26 5.47 3.49 5.45
CA ILE A 26 5.62 3.96 6.82
C ILE A 26 6.93 4.75 6.89
N PRO A 27 6.95 5.94 7.53
CA PRO A 27 8.18 6.68 7.75
C PRO A 27 9.28 5.83 8.41
N PRO A 28 10.56 6.04 8.07
CA PRO A 28 11.65 5.26 8.65
C PRO A 28 11.68 5.36 10.18
N GLY A 29 11.74 4.21 10.85
CA GLY A 29 11.74 4.14 12.32
C GLY A 29 10.37 4.26 12.97
N GLN A 30 9.30 4.43 12.18
CA GLN A 30 7.93 4.49 12.68
C GLN A 30 7.20 3.16 12.48
N SER A 31 6.10 3.00 13.22
CA SER A 31 5.17 1.87 13.10
C SER A 31 3.88 2.28 12.37
N TYR A 32 2.95 1.34 12.23
CA TYR A 32 1.59 1.61 11.75
C TYR A 32 0.76 2.45 12.74
N ASP A 33 1.23 2.61 13.98
CA ASP A 33 0.61 3.52 14.94
C ASP A 33 0.93 4.97 14.54
N MET A 34 -0.02 5.59 13.84
CA MET A 34 0.13 6.95 13.33
C MET A 34 0.16 7.99 14.45
N THR A 35 -0.36 7.71 15.64
CA THR A 35 -0.33 8.67 16.77
C THR A 35 1.09 9.03 17.22
N GLN A 36 2.05 8.16 16.92
CA GLN A 36 3.48 8.37 17.22
C GLN A 36 4.22 9.18 16.16
N TRP A 37 3.56 9.53 15.05
CA TRP A 37 4.20 10.23 13.95
C TRP A 37 4.34 11.71 14.27
N THR A 38 5.57 12.21 14.13
CA THR A 38 5.82 13.64 14.23
C THR A 38 5.32 14.36 12.98
N LYS A 39 5.22 15.69 13.05
CA LYS A 39 5.00 16.53 11.86
C LYS A 39 5.95 16.19 10.72
N HIS A 40 7.24 15.99 11.02
CA HIS A 40 8.23 15.66 10.00
C HIS A 40 7.98 14.29 9.34
N ASP A 41 7.54 13.31 10.13
CA ASP A 41 7.18 11.98 9.63
C ASP A 41 5.98 12.03 8.69
N VAL A 42 4.94 12.79 9.04
CA VAL A 42 3.76 13.02 8.19
C VAL A 42 4.16 13.65 6.86
N PHE A 43 4.92 14.74 6.88
CA PHE A 43 5.35 15.40 5.65
C PHE A 43 6.24 14.50 4.79
N ARG A 44 7.15 13.73 5.40
CA ARG A 44 7.97 12.74 4.68
C ARG A 44 7.11 11.66 4.04
N TRP A 45 6.12 11.14 4.76
CA TRP A 45 5.17 10.17 4.24
C TRP A 45 4.40 10.71 3.04
N MET A 46 3.88 11.95 3.10
CA MET A 46 3.17 12.58 2.00
C MET A 46 4.01 12.67 0.72
N THR A 47 5.32 12.97 0.84
CA THR A 47 6.19 13.12 -0.35
C THR A 47 6.34 11.87 -1.19
N ILE A 48 5.97 10.68 -0.66
CA ILE A 48 6.05 9.41 -1.39
C ILE A 48 5.00 9.31 -2.49
N PHE A 49 3.81 9.86 -2.29
CA PHE A 49 2.68 9.76 -3.22
C PHE A 49 2.15 11.11 -3.69
N MET A 50 2.60 12.21 -3.09
CA MET A 50 2.20 13.58 -3.42
C MET A 50 3.45 14.45 -3.69
N PRO A 51 3.94 14.50 -4.95
CA PRO A 51 5.14 15.26 -5.29
C PRO A 51 5.01 16.76 -4.97
N VAL A 52 5.98 17.32 -4.25
CA VAL A 52 5.95 18.73 -3.83
C VAL A 52 5.84 19.70 -5.02
N THR A 53 6.44 19.36 -6.16
CA THR A 53 6.41 20.18 -7.38
C THR A 53 5.00 20.31 -7.99
N GLN A 54 4.11 19.36 -7.71
CA GLN A 54 2.74 19.33 -8.24
C GLN A 54 1.71 19.85 -7.22
N HIS A 55 2.03 19.72 -5.92
CA HIS A 55 1.10 20.00 -4.82
C HIS A 55 1.62 21.09 -3.87
N ALA A 56 2.42 22.04 -4.37
CA ALA A 56 3.10 23.04 -3.53
C ALA A 56 2.14 23.82 -2.61
N GLU A 57 0.97 24.22 -3.12
CA GLU A 57 -0.05 24.93 -2.36
C GLU A 57 -0.58 24.11 -1.19
N THR A 58 -0.78 22.80 -1.37
CA THR A 58 -1.18 21.87 -0.31
C THR A 58 -0.13 21.80 0.79
N TYR A 59 1.15 21.67 0.43
CA TYR A 59 2.24 21.71 1.42
C TYR A 59 2.30 23.05 2.15
N ILE A 60 2.07 24.18 1.47
CA ILE A 60 2.05 25.51 2.08
C ILE A 60 0.87 25.63 3.07
N ALA A 61 -0.33 25.20 2.67
CA ALA A 61 -1.53 25.24 3.50
C ALA A 61 -1.36 24.37 4.75
N LEU A 62 -0.95 23.11 4.58
CA LEU A 62 -0.77 22.17 5.70
C LEU A 62 0.40 22.52 6.60
N LYS A 63 1.46 23.18 6.09
CA LYS A 63 2.59 23.62 6.93
C LYS A 63 2.19 24.67 7.95
N LYS A 64 1.19 25.51 7.61
CA LYS A 64 0.60 26.50 8.54
C LYS A 64 -0.23 25.81 9.63
N LEU A 65 -0.71 24.60 9.37
CA LEU A 65 -1.37 23.76 10.36
C LEU A 65 -0.32 23.00 11.20
N TYR A 66 -0.67 22.74 12.45
CA TYR A 66 0.07 21.78 13.27
C TYR A 66 -0.41 20.37 12.90
N LEU A 67 0.10 19.84 11.78
CA LEU A 67 -0.25 18.53 11.27
C LEU A 67 0.77 17.49 11.72
N ASP A 68 0.45 16.77 12.79
CA ASP A 68 1.15 15.58 13.27
C ASP A 68 0.29 14.32 13.06
N GLY A 69 0.75 13.20 13.59
CA GLY A 69 0.07 11.91 13.52
C GLY A 69 -1.34 11.89 14.09
N ASP A 70 -1.54 12.51 15.26
CA ASP A 70 -2.85 12.58 15.92
C ASP A 70 -3.85 13.39 15.11
N VAL A 71 -3.43 14.56 14.63
CA VAL A 71 -4.27 15.41 13.77
C VAL A 71 -4.57 14.71 12.44
N LEU A 72 -3.60 13.99 11.88
CA LEU A 72 -3.83 13.21 10.66
C LEU A 72 -4.85 12.09 10.88
N CYS A 73 -4.80 11.37 12.01
CA CYS A 73 -5.82 10.39 12.41
C CYS A 73 -7.21 11.03 12.50
N ALA A 74 -7.32 12.20 13.12
CA ALA A 74 -8.57 12.94 13.21
C ALA A 74 -9.12 13.30 11.82
N ILE A 75 -8.27 13.82 10.92
CA ILE A 75 -8.67 14.12 9.53
C ILE A 75 -9.23 12.88 8.82
N ILE A 76 -8.58 11.73 8.98
CA ILE A 76 -8.97 10.48 8.32
C ILE A 76 -10.29 9.94 8.88
N ASN A 77 -10.52 10.05 10.18
CA ASN A 77 -11.68 9.46 10.86
C ASN A 77 -12.91 10.40 10.86
N ASP A 78 -12.70 11.70 11.07
CA ASP A 78 -13.77 12.67 11.31
C ASP A 78 -14.25 13.36 10.02
N SER A 79 -13.73 12.97 8.86
CA SER A 79 -14.16 13.48 7.54
C SER A 79 -14.09 15.00 7.43
N VAL A 80 -12.96 15.58 7.86
CA VAL A 80 -12.71 17.02 7.79
C VAL A 80 -12.80 17.51 6.34
N SER A 81 -13.49 18.64 6.12
CA SER A 81 -13.62 19.22 4.78
C SER A 81 -12.29 19.75 4.25
N HIS A 82 -12.02 19.54 2.95
CA HIS A 82 -10.85 20.08 2.27
C HIS A 82 -10.80 21.62 2.34
N MET A 83 -11.96 22.28 2.41
CA MET A 83 -12.05 23.74 2.58
C MET A 83 -11.50 24.20 3.93
N THR A 84 -11.71 23.41 4.99
CA THR A 84 -11.19 23.71 6.34
C THR A 84 -9.67 23.63 6.37
N LEU A 85 -9.10 22.69 5.60
CA LEU A 85 -7.65 22.51 5.50
C LEU A 85 -7.00 23.46 4.49
N GLY A 86 -7.81 24.14 3.66
CA GLY A 86 -7.32 25.03 2.60
C GLY A 86 -6.60 24.29 1.47
N ILE A 87 -7.00 23.05 1.18
CA ILE A 87 -6.40 22.19 0.15
C ILE A 87 -7.43 21.76 -0.89
N SER A 88 -6.98 21.20 -2.01
CA SER A 88 -7.88 20.64 -3.02
C SER A 88 -8.57 19.37 -2.52
N GLU A 89 -9.78 19.09 -3.02
CA GLU A 89 -10.51 17.87 -2.69
C GLU A 89 -9.71 16.60 -3.08
N GLY A 90 -9.11 16.59 -4.27
CA GLY A 90 -8.28 15.46 -4.72
C GLY A 90 -7.04 15.22 -3.85
N ASP A 91 -6.43 16.27 -3.31
CA ASP A 91 -5.29 16.12 -2.41
C ASP A 91 -5.73 15.55 -1.05
N LEU A 92 -6.89 15.97 -0.55
CA LEU A 92 -7.48 15.38 0.65
C LEU A 92 -7.80 13.89 0.42
N GLU A 93 -8.39 13.53 -0.72
CA GLU A 93 -8.69 12.13 -1.06
C GLU A 93 -7.43 11.26 -1.11
N LEU A 94 -6.33 11.79 -1.66
CA LEU A 94 -5.03 11.09 -1.70
C LEU A 94 -4.50 10.85 -0.28
N ILE A 95 -4.52 11.87 0.58
CA ILE A 95 -4.06 11.78 1.98
C ILE A 95 -4.91 10.77 2.74
N VAL A 96 -6.24 10.88 2.67
CA VAL A 96 -7.16 9.99 3.37
C VAL A 96 -7.05 8.55 2.85
N GLY A 97 -6.91 8.38 1.53
CA GLY A 97 -6.76 7.08 0.90
C GLY A 97 -5.52 6.33 1.39
N HIS A 98 -4.36 6.99 1.39
CA HIS A 98 -3.13 6.39 1.90
C HIS A 98 -3.16 6.21 3.42
N GLY A 99 -3.74 7.17 4.16
CA GLY A 99 -3.87 7.08 5.62
C GLY A 99 -4.70 5.88 6.05
N LYS A 100 -5.83 5.61 5.37
CA LYS A 100 -6.65 4.41 5.60
C LYS A 100 -5.89 3.11 5.37
N LEU A 101 -4.91 3.08 4.47
CA LEU A 101 -4.07 1.89 4.27
C LEU A 101 -3.11 1.67 5.43
N VAL A 102 -2.58 2.75 6.03
CA VAL A 102 -1.75 2.67 7.23
C VAL A 102 -2.58 2.18 8.42
N LEU A 103 -3.78 2.73 8.63
CA LEU A 103 -4.66 2.33 9.74
C LEU A 103 -5.16 0.88 9.64
N LYS A 104 -5.19 0.29 8.44
CA LYS A 104 -5.49 -1.14 8.27
C LYS A 104 -4.38 -2.06 8.79
N GLY A 105 -3.20 -1.52 9.07
CA GLY A 105 -2.06 -2.28 9.56
C GLY A 105 -1.31 -3.04 8.46
N PRO A 106 -0.34 -3.89 8.83
CA PRO A 106 0.42 -4.66 7.88
C PRO A 106 -0.49 -5.59 7.07
N PRO A 107 -0.23 -5.79 5.77
CA PRO A 107 -0.95 -6.80 5.02
C PRO A 107 -0.81 -8.14 5.73
N PRO A 108 -1.88 -8.96 5.77
CA PRO A 108 -1.82 -10.26 6.41
C PRO A 108 -0.65 -11.04 5.80
N GLU A 109 0.18 -11.61 6.69
CA GLU A 109 1.34 -12.39 6.30
C GLU A 109 0.90 -13.45 5.29
N VAL A 110 1.33 -13.31 4.03
CA VAL A 110 1.09 -14.33 3.01
C VAL A 110 1.89 -15.54 3.48
N ARG A 111 1.23 -16.47 4.17
CA ARG A 111 1.81 -17.78 4.47
C ARG A 111 2.08 -18.46 3.14
N LEU A 112 3.29 -18.26 2.62
CA LEU A 112 3.78 -19.02 1.49
C LEU A 112 3.63 -20.49 1.89
N PRO A 113 3.08 -21.35 1.00
CA PRO A 113 3.11 -22.78 1.26
C PRO A 113 4.58 -23.15 1.54
N PRO A 114 4.83 -24.04 2.53
CA PRO A 114 6.17 -24.47 2.80
C PRO A 114 6.80 -24.96 1.49
N PRO A 115 8.09 -24.63 1.24
CA PRO A 115 8.74 -25.07 0.02
C PRO A 115 8.57 -26.59 -0.13
N PRO A 116 8.27 -27.08 -1.34
CA PRO A 116 8.08 -28.51 -1.55
C PRO A 116 9.32 -29.25 -1.04
N SER A 117 9.08 -30.31 -0.26
CA SER A 117 10.18 -31.10 0.28
C SER A 117 11.01 -31.71 -0.86
N MET A 118 12.30 -31.94 -0.63
CA MET A 118 13.18 -32.60 -1.61
C MET A 118 12.59 -33.93 -2.15
N LYS A 119 11.82 -34.65 -1.33
CA LYS A 119 11.14 -35.89 -1.75
C LYS A 119 10.03 -35.65 -2.79
N GLN A 120 9.32 -34.53 -2.68
CA GLN A 120 8.30 -34.11 -3.65
C GLN A 120 8.93 -33.59 -4.95
N LEU A 121 10.07 -32.88 -4.85
CA LEU A 121 10.84 -32.43 -6.00
C LEU A 121 11.45 -33.59 -6.80
N LEU A 122 11.87 -34.64 -6.12
CA LEU A 122 12.51 -35.81 -6.74
C LEU A 122 11.52 -36.87 -7.24
N GLY A 123 10.20 -36.65 -7.11
CA GLY A 123 9.17 -37.58 -7.61
C GLY A 123 9.26 -39.00 -7.05
N ILE A 124 9.86 -39.18 -5.86
CA ILE A 124 10.13 -40.51 -5.31
C ILE A 124 8.83 -41.05 -4.69
N SER A 125 8.02 -41.75 -5.49
CA SER A 125 6.91 -42.54 -4.95
C SER A 125 7.47 -43.75 -4.21
N ALA A 126 7.15 -43.87 -2.91
CA ALA A 126 7.45 -45.08 -2.17
C ALA A 126 6.79 -46.30 -2.85
N PRO A 127 7.49 -47.43 -3.00
CA PRO A 127 6.91 -48.61 -3.63
C PRO A 127 5.73 -49.10 -2.77
N LYS A 128 4.56 -49.23 -3.40
CA LYS A 128 3.42 -49.94 -2.81
C LYS A 128 3.87 -51.36 -2.48
N LYS A 129 4.00 -51.67 -1.19
CA LYS A 129 4.08 -53.06 -0.72
C LYS A 129 2.75 -53.73 -1.07
N LYS A 130 2.81 -54.70 -1.99
CA LYS A 130 1.79 -55.75 -2.15
C LYS A 130 1.99 -56.80 -1.07
#